data_AF-A0A8J2I8B8-F1
#
_entry.id   AF-A0A8J2I8B8-F1
#
_cell.length_a   1.000
_cell.length_b   1.000
_cell.length_c   1.000
_cell.angle_alpha   90.00
_cell.angle_beta   90.00
_cell.angle_gamma   90.00
#
_symmetry.space_group_name_H-M   'P 1'
#
loop_
_entity.id
_entity.type
_entity.pdbx_description
1 polymer ?
#
loop_
_entity_poly.entity_id
_entity_poly.type
_entity_poly.pdbx_seq_one_letter_code
_entity_poly.pdbx_strand_id
1 'polypeptide(L)'
;MSNDQRTDHTASSSLASTNSGPANFPQSQPFPNPGLYGGLLTHEPPAEQSIDELVARIMAPPRDMYSDDGQTVTLTKRWAVSIIGKDRFEDSGPLLYHVLCHGDELRDHGLEFGLSEKVLDWLISTKDTVELLVSHFSYT
;
A
#
# COMPACT_ATOMS: atom_id res chain seq x y z
N MET A 1 -46.79 24.29 -25.26
CA MET A 1 -46.29 24.91 -26.52
C MET A 1 -45.53 26.17 -26.14
N SER A 2 -44.21 26.09 -26.04
CA SER A 2 -43.31 27.25 -26.05
C SER A 2 -42.01 26.79 -26.72
N ASN A 3 -41.83 27.26 -27.95
CA ASN A 3 -40.60 27.17 -28.73
C ASN A 3 -39.70 28.33 -28.32
N ASP A 4 -38.43 28.06 -28.04
CA ASP A 4 -37.36 29.04 -28.21
C ASP A 4 -36.12 28.32 -28.74
N GLN A 5 -36.06 28.20 -30.08
CA GLN A 5 -34.84 27.93 -30.82
C GLN A 5 -34.14 29.25 -31.10
N ARG A 6 -32.89 29.38 -30.67
CA ARG A 6 -31.97 30.44 -31.07
C ARG A 6 -30.87 29.80 -31.91
N THR A 7 -31.00 29.90 -33.22
CA THR A 7 -29.89 29.71 -34.18
C THR A 7 -29.20 31.05 -34.42
N ASP A 8 -27.94 30.96 -34.85
CA ASP A 8 -27.05 31.97 -35.47
C ASP A 8 -25.68 31.96 -34.76
N HIS A 9 -24.52 31.80 -35.39
CA HIS A 9 -24.13 31.80 -36.79
C HIS A 9 -22.73 31.16 -36.94
N THR A 10 -22.54 30.46 -38.06
CA THR A 10 -21.45 30.65 -39.04
C THR A 10 -20.00 30.37 -38.68
N ALA A 11 -19.44 29.45 -39.48
CA ALA A 11 -18.09 28.95 -39.50
C ALA A 11 -16.99 30.00 -39.81
N SER A 12 -15.79 29.73 -39.33
CA SER A 12 -14.55 30.10 -40.02
C SER A 12 -13.45 29.07 -39.74
N SER A 13 -13.06 28.39 -40.80
CA SER A 13 -11.85 27.58 -40.91
C SER A 13 -10.60 28.38 -40.58
N SER A 14 -9.60 27.75 -39.97
CA SER A 14 -8.20 28.15 -40.13
C SER A 14 -7.25 26.96 -39.97
N LEU A 15 -6.74 26.58 -41.13
CA LEU A 15 -5.56 25.80 -41.53
C LEU A 15 -4.51 25.41 -40.47
N ALA A 16 -4.00 24.19 -40.63
CA ALA A 16 -2.77 23.69 -40.05
C ALA A 16 -1.53 24.41 -40.62
N SER A 17 -0.47 24.55 -39.80
CA SER A 17 0.94 24.23 -40.13
C SER A 17 1.93 24.82 -39.13
N THR A 18 2.62 23.92 -38.43
CA THR A 18 4.09 23.86 -38.23
C THR A 18 4.88 25.18 -38.09
N ASN A 19 5.48 25.42 -36.92
CA ASN A 19 6.95 25.40 -36.79
C ASN A 19 7.41 25.63 -35.34
N SER A 20 8.15 24.63 -34.86
CA SER A 20 9.32 24.68 -33.98
C SER A 20 9.81 26.08 -33.57
N GLY A 21 9.46 26.49 -32.35
CA GLY A 21 10.25 27.45 -31.58
C GLY A 21 11.01 26.69 -30.49
N PRO A 22 12.33 26.91 -30.30
CA PRO A 22 13.01 26.34 -29.15
C PRO A 22 12.45 27.03 -27.91
N ALA A 23 11.63 26.31 -27.15
CA ALA A 23 11.28 26.72 -25.80
C ALA A 23 12.59 26.75 -25.01
N ASN A 24 13.05 27.95 -24.76
CA ASN A 24 14.25 28.29 -24.02
C ASN A 24 14.04 27.79 -22.57
N PHE A 25 14.44 26.55 -22.30
CA PHE A 25 14.47 26.02 -20.94
C PHE A 25 15.42 26.91 -20.13
N PRO A 26 14.99 27.52 -19.01
CA PRO A 26 15.95 28.16 -18.13
C PRO A 26 16.96 27.09 -17.70
N GLN A 27 18.22 27.34 -18.06
CA GLN A 27 19.36 26.50 -17.77
C GLN A 27 19.31 26.03 -16.31
N SER A 28 19.42 24.72 -16.14
CA SER A 28 19.62 24.05 -14.86
C SER A 28 20.67 24.81 -14.06
N GLN A 29 20.26 25.51 -13.00
CA GLN A 29 21.22 26.07 -12.06
C GLN A 29 21.99 24.89 -11.46
N PRO A 30 23.33 24.91 -11.46
CA PRO A 30 24.09 23.93 -10.71
C PRO A 30 23.78 24.13 -9.24
N PHE A 31 23.09 23.16 -8.65
CA PHE A 31 22.89 23.10 -7.21
C PHE A 31 24.27 23.16 -6.53
N PRO A 32 24.46 23.97 -5.48
CA PRO A 32 25.68 23.91 -4.70
C PRO A 32 25.84 22.50 -4.14
N ASN A 33 27.00 21.89 -4.38
CA ASN A 33 27.36 20.57 -3.88
C ASN A 33 26.87 20.39 -2.43
N PRO A 34 26.16 19.29 -2.11
CA PRO A 34 25.85 19.00 -0.73
C PRO A 34 27.18 18.85 0.01
N GLY A 35 27.45 19.75 0.95
CA GLY A 35 28.50 19.54 1.94
C GLY A 35 28.24 18.24 2.69
N LEU A 36 29.21 17.82 3.51
CA LEU A 36 29.31 16.57 4.29
C LEU A 36 28.09 16.19 5.17
N TYR A 37 26.99 16.93 5.10
CA TYR A 37 25.72 16.73 5.81
C TYR A 37 24.51 16.44 4.89
N GLY A 38 24.68 16.36 3.56
CA GLY A 38 23.59 16.18 2.60
C GLY A 38 22.92 14.78 2.59
N GLY A 39 23.47 13.81 3.32
CA GLY A 39 22.98 12.42 3.34
C GLY A 39 21.91 12.11 4.39
N LEU A 40 21.51 13.06 5.24
CA LEU A 40 20.61 12.78 6.36
C LEU A 40 19.11 12.95 6.05
N LEU A 41 18.73 13.41 4.85
CA LEU A 41 17.33 13.72 4.51
C LEU A 41 16.77 12.99 3.29
N THR A 42 17.53 12.11 2.64
CA THR A 42 16.94 11.08 1.78
C THR A 42 16.39 9.97 2.66
N HIS A 43 15.27 10.25 3.34
CA HIS A 43 14.35 9.21 3.74
C HIS A 43 13.74 8.69 2.44
N GLU A 44 14.46 7.78 1.78
CA GLU A 44 13.90 6.97 0.71
C GLU A 44 12.59 6.39 1.28
N PRO A 45 11.42 6.67 0.66
CA PRO A 45 10.22 5.99 1.07
C PRO A 45 10.52 4.50 0.96
N PRO A 46 10.29 3.70 2.02
CA PRO A 46 10.57 2.27 1.96
C PRO A 46 9.89 1.73 0.70
N ALA A 47 10.67 1.05 -0.14
CA ALA A 47 10.18 0.47 -1.38
C ALA A 47 8.87 -0.26 -1.08
N GLU A 48 7.80 0.10 -1.80
CA GLU A 48 6.51 -0.56 -1.65
C GLU A 48 6.71 -2.07 -1.84
N GLN A 49 6.56 -2.81 -0.75
CA GLN A 49 6.78 -4.25 -0.75
C GLN A 49 5.62 -4.90 -1.49
N SER A 50 5.92 -5.85 -2.36
CA SER A 50 4.88 -6.57 -3.09
C SER A 50 4.00 -7.37 -2.12
N ILE A 51 2.74 -7.59 -2.49
CA ILE A 51 1.80 -8.38 -1.67
C ILE A 51 2.32 -9.79 -1.43
N ASP A 52 2.93 -10.41 -2.43
CA ASP A 52 3.56 -11.72 -2.31
C ASP A 52 4.65 -11.75 -1.22
N GLU A 53 5.52 -10.74 -1.18
CA GLU A 53 6.56 -10.65 -0.17
C GLU A 53 6.00 -10.42 1.25
N LEU A 54 4.93 -9.63 1.35
CA LEU A 54 4.23 -9.41 2.62
C LEU A 54 3.56 -10.69 3.10
N VAL A 55 2.86 -11.41 2.24
CA VAL A 55 2.23 -12.69 2.56
C VAL A 55 3.28 -13.70 2.98
N ALA A 56 4.40 -13.81 2.25
CA ALA A 56 5.51 -14.68 2.62
C ALA A 56 6.07 -14.38 4.02
N ARG A 57 6.17 -13.10 4.40
CA ARG A 57 6.60 -12.72 5.76
C ARG A 57 5.55 -12.99 6.83
N ILE A 58 4.27 -12.75 6.53
CA ILE A 58 3.17 -13.04 7.47
C ILE A 58 3.03 -14.56 7.69
N MET A 59 3.22 -15.34 6.63
CA MET A 59 3.19 -16.80 6.68
C MET A 59 4.53 -17.40 7.19
N ALA A 60 5.54 -16.52 7.32
CA ALA A 60 6.87 -16.61 7.93
C ALA A 60 7.07 -16.30 9.44
N PRO A 61 6.24 -16.66 10.44
CA PRO A 61 6.39 -16.15 11.81
C PRO A 61 7.78 -16.42 12.43
N PRO A 62 8.31 -15.48 13.24
CA PRO A 62 9.48 -15.71 14.07
C PRO A 62 9.31 -16.86 15.08
N ARG A 63 10.41 -17.54 15.41
CA ARG A 63 10.39 -18.75 16.28
C ARG A 63 9.88 -18.48 17.70
N ASP A 64 10.05 -17.26 18.20
CA ASP A 64 9.54 -16.81 19.50
C ASP A 64 8.01 -16.70 19.56
N MET A 65 7.32 -16.76 18.42
CA MET A 65 5.85 -16.79 18.36
C MET A 65 5.25 -18.19 18.42
N TYR A 66 6.08 -19.23 18.36
CA TYR A 66 5.65 -20.61 18.46
C TYR A 66 5.48 -21.02 19.92
N SER A 67 4.50 -21.88 20.19
CA SER A 67 4.37 -22.53 21.49
C SER A 67 5.58 -23.40 21.83
N ASP A 68 5.78 -23.71 23.11
CA ASP A 68 6.86 -24.58 23.57
C ASP A 68 6.79 -25.99 22.93
N ASP A 69 5.58 -26.47 22.65
CA ASP A 69 5.32 -27.72 21.93
C ASP A 69 5.48 -27.61 20.41
N GLY A 70 5.59 -26.39 19.88
CA GLY A 70 5.78 -26.11 18.46
C GLY A 70 4.58 -26.44 17.58
N GLN A 71 3.39 -26.65 18.14
CA GLN A 71 2.17 -26.97 17.37
C GLN A 71 1.32 -25.74 17.06
N THR A 72 1.43 -24.68 17.87
CA THR A 72 0.69 -23.44 17.66
C THR A 72 1.61 -22.24 17.48
N VAL A 73 1.08 -21.22 16.81
CA VAL A 73 1.71 -19.91 16.63
C VAL A 73 0.75 -18.85 17.14
N THR A 74 1.25 -17.97 18.00
CA THR A 74 0.50 -16.80 18.49
C THR A 74 0.96 -15.54 17.76
N LEU A 75 0.08 -14.98 16.94
CA LEU A 75 0.34 -13.73 16.22
C LEU A 75 -0.28 -12.55 16.96
N THR A 76 0.35 -11.38 16.86
CA THR A 76 -0.13 -10.12 17.44
C THR A 76 -0.28 -9.05 16.36
N LYS A 77 -1.28 -8.17 16.47
CA LYS A 77 -1.49 -7.10 15.48
C LYS A 77 -0.30 -6.15 15.43
N ARG A 78 0.34 -5.89 16.57
CA ARG A 78 1.57 -5.11 16.62
C ARG A 78 2.67 -5.67 15.71
N TRP A 79 2.84 -7.00 15.69
CA TRP A 79 3.78 -7.63 14.78
C TRP A 79 3.32 -7.54 13.32
N ALA A 80 2.04 -7.81 13.04
CA ALA A 80 1.51 -7.69 11.67
C ALA A 80 1.68 -6.27 11.11
N VAL A 81 1.41 -5.24 11.91
CA VAL A 81 1.64 -3.83 11.58
C VAL A 81 3.12 -3.55 11.29
N SER A 82 4.04 -4.17 12.02
CA SER A 82 5.49 -4.00 11.77
C SER A 82 5.95 -4.59 10.43
N ILE A 83 5.20 -5.56 9.87
CA ILE A 83 5.49 -6.18 8.57
C ILE A 83 4.79 -5.43 7.44
N ILE A 84 3.48 -5.22 7.59
CA ILE A 84 2.57 -4.71 6.55
C ILE A 84 2.66 -3.18 6.45
N GLY A 85 3.02 -2.50 7.54
CA GLY A 85 3.02 -1.05 7.65
C GLY A 85 1.75 -0.52 8.30
N LYS A 86 1.90 0.54 9.10
CA LYS A 86 0.78 1.16 9.83
C LYS A 86 -0.27 1.76 8.88
N ASP A 87 0.16 2.29 7.74
CA ASP A 87 -0.69 3.02 6.80
C ASP A 87 -1.78 2.14 6.16
N ARG A 88 -1.64 0.81 6.27
CA ARG A 88 -2.59 -0.18 5.77
C ARG A 88 -3.62 -0.63 6.82
N PHE A 89 -3.54 -0.09 8.03
CA PHE A 89 -4.50 -0.35 9.10
C PHE A 89 -5.29 0.90 9.46
N GLU A 90 -6.59 0.74 9.64
CA GLU A 90 -7.48 1.71 10.27
C GLU A 90 -7.39 1.53 11.78
N ASP A 91 -7.10 2.62 12.50
CA ASP A 91 -7.21 2.65 13.96
C ASP A 91 -8.70 2.77 14.33
N SER A 92 -9.33 1.64 14.66
CA SER A 92 -10.76 1.59 14.95
C SER A 92 -11.06 2.03 16.38
N GLY A 93 -11.42 3.31 16.52
CA GLY A 93 -12.02 3.87 17.74
C GLY A 93 -11.05 4.15 18.90
N PRO A 94 -11.56 4.41 20.11
CA PRO A 94 -10.75 4.85 21.26
C PRO A 94 -9.79 3.77 21.79
N LEU A 95 -9.94 2.53 21.34
CA LEU A 95 -9.13 1.38 21.74
C LEU A 95 -8.00 1.07 20.74
N LEU A 96 -7.87 1.86 19.66
CA LEU A 96 -6.77 1.77 18.68
C LEU A 96 -6.58 0.35 18.13
N TYR A 97 -7.68 -0.34 17.79
CA TYR A 97 -7.57 -1.63 17.14
C TYR A 97 -7.03 -1.45 15.73
N HIS A 98 -5.95 -2.17 15.40
CA HIS A 98 -5.42 -2.20 14.05
C HIS A 98 -6.25 -3.17 13.20
N VAL A 99 -7.10 -2.64 12.32
CA VAL A 99 -7.92 -3.39 11.37
C VAL A 99 -7.46 -3.07 9.96
N LEU A 100 -7.24 -4.08 9.11
CA LEU A 100 -6.77 -3.86 7.74
C LEU A 100 -7.78 -3.00 6.95
N CYS A 101 -7.30 -1.95 6.27
CA CYS A 101 -8.12 -0.97 5.55
C CYS A 101 -9.06 -1.63 4.52
N HIS A 102 -10.20 -0.99 4.26
CA HIS A 102 -11.06 -1.39 3.15
C HIS A 102 -10.41 -1.05 1.80
N GLY A 103 -10.48 -1.97 0.83
CA GLY A 103 -9.87 -1.80 -0.50
C GLY A 103 -8.35 -1.98 -0.51
N ASP A 104 -7.78 -2.49 0.57
CA ASP A 104 -6.38 -2.84 0.67
C ASP A 104 -6.09 -4.13 -0.12
N GLU A 105 -5.04 -4.14 -0.95
CA GLU A 105 -4.75 -5.29 -1.82
C GLU A 105 -4.49 -6.60 -1.05
N LEU A 106 -3.93 -6.52 0.17
CA LEU A 106 -3.72 -7.71 1.01
C LEU A 106 -5.07 -8.25 1.50
N ARG A 107 -6.06 -7.37 1.71
CA ARG A 107 -7.41 -7.77 2.10
C ARG A 107 -8.15 -8.44 0.94
N ASP A 108 -8.02 -7.86 -0.25
CA ASP A 108 -8.80 -8.26 -1.42
C ASP A 108 -8.18 -9.48 -2.12
N HIS A 109 -6.85 -9.57 -2.17
CA HIS A 109 -6.11 -10.59 -2.91
C HIS A 109 -5.25 -11.51 -2.03
N GLY A 110 -5.14 -11.28 -0.72
CA GLY A 110 -4.21 -12.04 0.14
C GLY A 110 -4.36 -13.55 0.05
N LEU A 111 -5.59 -14.06 -0.09
CA LEU A 111 -5.84 -15.50 -0.26
C LEU A 111 -5.25 -16.06 -1.56
N GLU A 112 -5.28 -15.28 -2.64
CA GLU A 112 -4.73 -15.66 -3.95
C GLU A 112 -3.19 -15.77 -3.90
N PHE A 113 -2.57 -15.00 -3.00
CA PHE A 113 -1.14 -15.05 -2.72
C PHE A 113 -0.76 -16.08 -1.63
N GLY A 114 -1.71 -16.89 -1.16
CA GLY A 114 -1.45 -17.98 -0.20
C GLY A 114 -1.56 -17.58 1.27
N LEU A 115 -2.12 -16.41 1.58
CA LEU A 115 -2.45 -16.05 2.96
C LEU A 115 -3.52 -17.01 3.49
N SER A 116 -3.34 -17.51 4.72
CA SER A 116 -4.36 -18.35 5.33
C SER A 116 -5.64 -17.56 5.59
N GLU A 117 -6.80 -18.15 5.28
CA GLU A 117 -8.12 -17.56 5.56
C GLU A 117 -8.26 -17.13 7.03
N LYS A 118 -7.72 -17.93 7.96
CA LYS A 118 -7.74 -17.60 9.40
C LYS A 118 -6.90 -16.39 9.74
N VAL A 119 -5.77 -16.21 9.06
CA VAL A 119 -4.90 -15.04 9.25
C VAL A 119 -5.57 -13.81 8.66
N LEU A 120 -6.18 -13.92 7.48
CA LEU A 120 -6.92 -12.82 6.86
C LEU A 120 -8.11 -12.38 7.72
N ASP A 121 -8.95 -13.33 8.17
CA ASP A 121 -10.09 -13.06 9.06
C ASP A 121 -9.64 -12.34 10.34
N TRP A 122 -8.52 -12.78 10.91
CA TRP A 122 -7.92 -12.10 12.04
C TRP A 122 -7.45 -10.67 11.71
N LEU A 123 -6.78 -10.45 10.57
CA LEU A 123 -6.30 -9.14 10.13
C LEU A 123 -7.43 -8.11 9.94
N ILE A 124 -8.61 -8.55 9.49
CA ILE A 124 -9.80 -7.70 9.36
C ILE A 124 -10.66 -7.64 10.64
N SER A 125 -10.34 -8.45 11.66
CA SER A 125 -11.02 -8.42 12.95
C SER A 125 -10.41 -7.39 13.90
N THR A 126 -11.16 -7.03 14.95
CA THR A 126 -10.70 -6.20 16.07
C THR A 126 -9.89 -6.98 17.12
N LYS A 127 -9.65 -8.28 16.93
CA LYS A 127 -8.85 -9.07 17.86
C LYS A 127 -7.37 -8.72 17.72
N ASP A 128 -6.73 -8.39 18.83
CA ASP A 128 -5.30 -8.08 18.84
C ASP A 128 -4.41 -9.32 18.64
N THR A 129 -4.87 -10.48 19.11
CA THR A 129 -4.10 -11.73 19.04
C THR A 129 -4.91 -12.87 18.43
N VAL A 130 -4.21 -13.80 17.78
CA VAL A 130 -4.77 -15.06 17.28
C VAL A 130 -3.78 -16.19 17.51
N GLU A 131 -4.29 -17.34 17.92
CA GLU A 131 -3.53 -18.58 18.02
C GLU A 131 -3.97 -19.52 16.90
N LEU A 132 -3.02 -20.01 16.12
CA LEU A 132 -3.26 -20.85 14.94
C LEU A 132 -2.35 -22.08 14.99
N LEU A 133 -2.82 -23.20 14.45
CA LEU A 133 -1.97 -24.39 14.27
C LEU A 133 -0.90 -24.11 13.22
N VAL A 134 0.30 -24.67 13.41
CA VAL A 134 1.43 -24.54 12.48
C VAL A 134 1.08 -25.01 11.06
N SER A 135 0.11 -25.93 10.91
CA SER A 135 -0.41 -26.37 9.61
C SER A 135 -0.98 -25.24 8.74
N HIS A 136 -1.33 -24.09 9.34
CA HIS A 136 -1.77 -22.91 8.61
C HIS A 136 -0.63 -22.15 7.91
N PHE A 137 0.63 -22.43 8.25
CA PHE A 137 1.83 -21.71 7.78
C PHE A 137 2.71 -22.51 6.81
N SER A 138 2.33 -23.75 6.51
CA SER A 138 3.09 -24.63 5.64
C SER A 138 2.85 -24.29 4.16
N TYR A 139 3.89 -23.81 3.47
CA TYR A 139 3.94 -23.81 2.01
C TYR A 139 4.03 -25.26 1.51
N THR A 140 3.04 -25.73 0.75
CA THR A 140 3.14 -26.97 -0.04
C THR A 140 3.74 -26.69 -1.41
#